data_AF-A0A6A5VEQ3-F1
#
_entry.id   AF-A0A6A5VEQ3-F1
#
_cell.length_a   1.000
_cell.length_b   1.000
_cell.length_c   1.000
_cell.angle_alpha   90.00
_cell.angle_beta   90.00
_cell.angle_gamma   90.00
#
_symmetry.space_group_name_H-M   'P 1'
#
loop_
_entity.id
_entity.type
_entity.pdbx_description
1 polymer ?
#
loop_
_entity_poly.entity_id
_entity_poly.type
_entity_poly.pdbx_seq_one_letter_code
_entity_poly.pdbx_strand_id
1 'polypeptide(L)'
;MLRLAFVFAAAVCVSSHAKRTPEEIVEYHRQVTRNAEALNKCLETPELKELGTRVMAKRQESFRQLRKTRGIELEPRDKEALIKWNAISHGKTAEGKGKDFTDDEKLFGYKKGDKFPASSCILMPENVWGPYFSDREAYRSNIREGQQGIYQRLALQIIDVTTCKPLHGARVDVWHTNAEGVYAKQVRNESNDVHWLTGAQSTLDWGLVDFDTIFPGHYTGRNVHTHVSRSS
;
A
#
# COMPACT_ATOMS: atom_id res chain seq x y z
N MET A 1 35.23 48.38 -3.30
CA MET A 1 34.69 47.12 -3.85
C MET A 1 33.92 46.41 -2.74
N LEU A 2 32.59 46.47 -2.78
CA LEU A 2 31.70 45.92 -1.76
C LEU A 2 31.35 44.47 -2.14
N ARG A 3 31.74 43.49 -1.31
CA ARG A 3 31.33 42.08 -1.48
C ARG A 3 29.98 41.89 -0.79
N LEU A 4 28.89 41.78 -1.54
CA LEU A 4 27.60 41.32 -1.01
C LEU A 4 27.60 39.79 -0.95
N ALA A 5 27.38 39.23 0.24
CA ALA A 5 26.99 37.85 0.43
C ALA A 5 25.47 37.80 0.59
N PHE A 6 24.77 37.19 -0.38
CA PHE A 6 23.35 36.87 -0.23
C PHE A 6 23.22 35.52 0.48
N VAL A 7 22.75 35.54 1.72
CA VAL A 7 22.30 34.34 2.41
C VAL A 7 20.89 34.04 1.91
N PHE A 8 20.76 33.10 0.98
CA PHE A 8 19.47 32.49 0.67
C PHE A 8 19.10 31.53 1.81
N ALA A 9 18.35 32.03 2.79
CA ALA A 9 17.60 31.16 3.68
C ALA A 9 16.37 30.66 2.91
N ALA A 10 16.54 29.60 2.10
CA ALA A 10 15.41 28.86 1.56
C ALA A 10 14.76 28.09 2.72
N ALA A 11 13.79 28.70 3.38
CA ALA A 11 12.82 27.97 4.17
C ALA A 11 12.02 27.09 3.21
N VAL A 12 12.45 25.84 3.03
CA VAL A 12 11.68 24.82 2.32
C VAL A 12 10.49 24.47 3.21
N CYS A 13 9.44 25.29 3.13
CA CYS A 13 8.15 24.96 3.69
C CYS A 13 7.57 23.81 2.87
N VAL A 14 7.69 22.59 3.37
CA VAL A 14 7.01 21.42 2.83
C VAL A 14 5.50 21.57 3.10
N SER A 15 4.76 22.18 2.16
CA SER A 15 3.29 22.11 2.17
C SER A 15 2.86 20.77 1.59
N SER A 16 2.67 19.77 2.46
CA SER A 16 2.45 18.38 2.05
C SER A 16 1.00 17.99 1.70
N HIS A 17 0.05 18.94 1.67
CA HIS A 17 -1.36 18.64 1.45
C HIS A 17 -2.04 19.76 0.65
N ALA A 18 -2.97 19.41 -0.24
CA ALA A 18 -3.99 20.36 -0.68
C ALA A 18 -4.66 20.91 0.59
N LYS A 19 -4.61 22.22 0.80
CA LYS A 19 -5.24 22.85 1.97
C LYS A 19 -6.75 22.72 1.80
N ARG A 20 -7.32 21.69 2.43
CA ARG A 20 -8.76 21.56 2.57
C ARG A 20 -9.29 22.68 3.47
N THR A 21 -10.44 23.25 3.14
CA THR A 21 -11.13 24.17 4.05
C THR A 21 -11.59 23.41 5.30
N PRO A 22 -11.86 24.09 6.42
CA PRO A 22 -12.44 23.45 7.60
C PRO A 22 -13.71 22.64 7.28
N GLU A 23 -14.57 23.14 6.39
CA GLU A 23 -15.79 22.46 5.95
C GLU A 23 -15.46 21.18 5.16
N GLU A 24 -14.50 21.24 4.25
CA GLU A 24 -14.03 20.07 3.49
C GLU A 24 -13.40 19.01 4.40
N ILE A 25 -12.73 19.41 5.49
CA ILE A 25 -12.18 18.48 6.49
C ILE A 25 -13.29 17.80 7.26
N VAL A 26 -14.32 18.53 7.69
CA VAL A 26 -15.49 17.97 8.38
C VAL A 26 -16.21 16.96 7.48
N GLU A 27 -16.43 17.33 6.23
CA GLU A 27 -17.06 16.45 5.24
C GLU A 27 -16.22 15.20 4.97
N TYR A 28 -14.91 15.35 4.79
CA TYR A 28 -13.99 14.22 4.65
C TYR A 28 -14.08 13.25 5.84
N HIS A 29 -14.03 13.75 7.08
CA HIS A 29 -14.16 12.90 8.26
C HIS A 29 -15.52 12.21 8.36
N ARG A 30 -16.60 12.89 7.97
CA ARG A 30 -17.94 12.30 7.90
C ARG A 30 -17.99 11.16 6.88
N GLN A 31 -17.42 11.35 5.70
CA GLN A 31 -17.37 10.33 4.65
C GLN A 31 -16.54 9.12 5.10
N VAL A 32 -15.34 9.36 5.65
CA VAL A 32 -14.46 8.33 6.19
C VAL A 32 -15.15 7.50 7.28
N THR A 33 -15.91 8.14 8.18
CA THR A 33 -16.65 7.46 9.25
C THR A 33 -17.75 6.55 8.69
N ARG A 34 -18.60 7.09 7.78
CA ARG A 34 -19.66 6.30 7.13
C ARG A 34 -19.10 5.11 6.36
N ASN A 35 -17.98 5.32 5.67
CA ASN A 35 -17.29 4.29 4.92
C ASN A 35 -16.77 3.17 5.83
N ALA A 36 -16.19 3.53 6.99
CA ALA A 36 -15.74 2.56 7.96
C ALA A 36 -16.89 1.75 8.58
N GLU A 37 -18.02 2.39 8.88
CA GLU A 37 -19.23 1.72 9.37
C GLU A 37 -19.80 0.72 8.36
N ALA A 38 -19.92 1.12 7.08
CA ALA A 38 -20.39 0.26 6.00
C ALA A 38 -19.50 -0.98 5.85
N LEU A 39 -18.18 -0.80 5.87
CA LEU A 39 -17.24 -1.90 5.78
C LEU A 39 -17.31 -2.81 7.02
N ASN A 40 -17.34 -2.25 8.23
CA ASN A 40 -17.49 -3.03 9.46
C ASN A 40 -18.76 -3.90 9.45
N LYS A 41 -19.87 -3.41 8.88
CA LYS A 41 -21.08 -4.20 8.71
C LYS A 41 -20.86 -5.39 7.78
N CYS A 42 -20.13 -5.20 6.67
CA CYS A 42 -19.79 -6.29 5.77
C CYS A 42 -18.87 -7.32 6.42
N LEU A 43 -17.88 -6.90 7.21
CA LEU A 43 -16.94 -7.83 7.86
C LEU A 43 -17.62 -8.80 8.82
N GLU A 44 -18.83 -8.48 9.30
CA GLU A 44 -19.59 -9.35 10.18
C GLU A 44 -20.45 -10.40 9.45
N THR A 45 -20.66 -10.26 8.13
CA THR A 45 -21.51 -11.21 7.39
C THR A 45 -20.81 -12.56 7.23
N PRO A 46 -21.57 -13.69 7.21
CA PRO A 46 -21.00 -15.01 7.00
C PRO A 46 -20.17 -15.10 5.71
N GLU A 47 -20.63 -14.46 4.64
CA GLU A 47 -19.99 -14.50 3.33
C GLU A 47 -18.59 -13.86 3.36
N LEU A 48 -18.43 -12.70 4.02
CA LEU A 48 -17.13 -12.06 4.13
C LEU A 48 -16.20 -12.75 5.14
N LYS A 49 -16.74 -13.38 6.18
CA LYS A 49 -15.95 -14.21 7.10
C LYS A 49 -15.36 -15.43 6.37
N GLU A 50 -16.17 -16.09 5.55
CA GLU A 50 -15.71 -17.19 4.71
C GLU A 50 -14.69 -16.72 3.66
N LEU A 51 -14.98 -15.60 2.99
CA LEU A 51 -14.05 -14.98 2.03
C LEU A 51 -12.72 -14.63 2.69
N GLY A 52 -12.74 -14.06 3.90
CA GLY A 52 -11.55 -13.73 4.66
C GLY A 52 -10.68 -14.95 4.97
N THR A 53 -11.30 -16.07 5.32
CA THR A 53 -10.59 -17.34 5.51
C THR A 53 -9.88 -17.78 4.23
N ARG A 54 -10.57 -17.73 3.08
CA ARG A 54 -10.03 -18.12 1.77
C ARG A 54 -8.89 -17.20 1.32
N VAL A 55 -9.07 -15.89 1.46
CA VAL A 55 -8.06 -14.88 1.07
C VAL A 55 -6.84 -14.94 1.96
N MET A 56 -7.02 -15.16 3.27
CA MET A 56 -5.92 -15.34 4.21
C MET A 56 -5.05 -16.55 3.83
N ALA A 57 -5.67 -17.70 3.54
CA ALA A 57 -4.95 -18.88 3.07
C ALA A 57 -4.16 -18.60 1.77
N LYS A 58 -4.77 -17.87 0.82
CA LYS A 58 -4.09 -17.47 -0.43
C LYS A 58 -2.90 -16.54 -0.17
N ARG A 59 -3.05 -15.54 0.70
CA ARG A 59 -1.99 -14.59 1.07
C ARG A 59 -0.84 -15.29 1.79
N GLN A 60 -1.16 -16.23 2.68
CA GLN A 60 -0.17 -17.05 3.37
C GLN A 60 0.63 -17.89 2.37
N GLU A 61 -0.03 -18.56 1.44
CA GLU A 61 0.65 -19.35 0.42
C GLU A 61 1.57 -18.49 -0.44
N SER A 62 1.07 -17.35 -0.95
CA SER A 62 1.89 -16.37 -1.67
C SER A 62 3.10 -15.93 -0.85
N PHE A 63 2.93 -15.66 0.45
CA PHE A 63 3.99 -15.24 1.33
C PHE A 63 5.08 -16.31 1.53
N ARG A 64 4.67 -17.58 1.73
CA ARG A 64 5.59 -18.71 1.82
C ARG A 64 6.37 -18.91 0.52
N GLN A 65 5.70 -18.84 -0.62
CA GLN A 65 6.34 -18.97 -1.94
C GLN A 65 7.33 -17.83 -2.19
N LEU A 66 6.98 -16.59 -1.84
CA LEU A 66 7.88 -15.44 -1.98
C LEU A 66 9.12 -15.55 -1.08
N ARG A 67 8.98 -16.11 0.12
CA ARG A 67 10.13 -16.40 0.99
C ARG A 67 11.05 -17.44 0.38
N LYS A 68 10.47 -18.58 -0.04
CA LYS A 68 11.21 -19.68 -0.66
C LYS A 68 11.96 -19.24 -1.91
N THR A 69 11.29 -18.52 -2.82
CA THR A 69 11.90 -18.01 -4.06
C THR A 69 13.01 -16.99 -3.82
N ARG A 70 13.08 -16.38 -2.62
CA ARG A 70 14.18 -15.49 -2.20
C ARG A 70 15.26 -16.17 -1.38
N GLY A 71 15.15 -17.47 -1.12
CA GLY A 71 16.05 -18.16 -0.19
C GLY A 71 15.95 -17.62 1.24
N ILE A 72 14.79 -17.05 1.62
CA ILE A 72 14.54 -16.60 2.98
C ILE A 72 13.94 -17.77 3.75
N GLU A 73 14.78 -18.50 4.47
CA GLU A 73 14.38 -19.53 5.43
C GLU A 73 14.34 -18.91 6.83
N LEU A 74 13.18 -18.96 7.48
CA LEU A 74 13.02 -18.44 8.83
C LEU A 74 13.22 -19.56 9.82
N GLU A 75 14.45 -19.73 10.28
CA GLU A 75 14.73 -20.59 11.42
C GLU A 75 14.45 -19.84 12.73
N PRO A 76 13.77 -20.48 13.71
CA PRO A 76 13.72 -19.97 15.07
C PRO A 76 15.13 -19.68 15.56
N ARG A 77 15.35 -18.49 16.12
CA ARG A 77 16.66 -18.15 16.70
C ARG A 77 16.90 -19.05 17.91
N ASP A 78 18.06 -19.68 17.97
CA ASP A 78 18.55 -20.30 19.19
C ASP A 78 18.83 -19.23 20.27
N LYS A 79 19.15 -19.71 21.48
CA LYS A 79 19.36 -18.83 22.64
C LYS A 79 20.55 -17.90 22.42
N GLU A 80 21.61 -18.41 21.83
CA GLU A 80 22.86 -17.70 21.55
C GLU A 80 22.64 -16.58 20.52
N ALA A 81 21.94 -16.87 19.43
CA ALA A 81 21.54 -15.88 18.43
C ALA A 81 20.58 -14.85 19.03
N LEU A 82 19.63 -15.25 19.86
CA LEU A 82 18.73 -14.32 20.54
C LEU A 82 19.52 -13.34 21.42
N ILE A 83 20.48 -13.82 22.22
CA ILE A 83 21.35 -12.99 23.04
C ILE A 83 22.17 -12.03 22.18
N LYS A 84 22.78 -12.52 21.09
CA LYS A 84 23.58 -11.72 20.15
C LYS A 84 22.76 -10.58 19.53
N TRP A 85 21.55 -10.88 19.04
CA TRP A 85 20.71 -9.87 18.39
C TRP A 85 20.04 -8.92 19.38
N ASN A 86 19.69 -9.37 20.59
CA ASN A 86 19.20 -8.49 21.66
C ASN A 86 20.27 -7.50 22.16
N ALA A 87 21.54 -7.85 22.05
CA ALA A 87 22.65 -6.95 22.37
C ALA A 87 22.86 -5.85 21.31
N ILE A 88 22.26 -5.98 20.12
CA ILE A 88 22.30 -4.95 19.08
C ILE A 88 21.11 -3.99 19.32
N SER A 89 21.42 -2.74 19.66
CA SER A 89 20.40 -1.72 19.82
C SER A 89 19.74 -1.41 18.46
N HIS A 90 18.49 -1.83 18.31
CA HIS A 90 17.65 -1.55 17.14
C HIS A 90 16.69 -0.37 17.36
N GLY A 91 16.96 0.46 18.38
CA GLY A 91 16.15 1.65 18.68
C GLY A 91 14.69 1.34 19.05
N LYS A 92 14.43 0.26 19.81
CA LYS A 92 13.08 -0.05 20.31
C LYS A 92 13.03 -0.27 21.82
N THR A 93 11.94 0.23 22.41
CA THR A 93 11.47 -0.02 23.77
C THR A 93 11.30 -1.53 24.00
N ALA A 94 11.75 -2.01 25.16
CA ALA A 94 11.77 -3.42 25.55
C ALA A 94 10.36 -4.07 25.77
N GLU A 95 9.29 -3.45 25.28
CA GLU A 95 7.91 -3.78 25.65
C GLU A 95 7.21 -4.78 24.72
N GLY A 96 7.90 -5.33 23.72
CA GLY A 96 7.26 -6.25 22.78
C GLY A 96 8.09 -7.51 22.54
N LYS A 97 7.56 -8.67 22.92
CA LYS A 97 7.85 -9.90 22.15
C LYS A 97 7.51 -9.57 20.70
N GLY A 98 8.45 -9.79 19.77
CA GLY A 98 8.19 -9.58 18.34
C GLY A 98 6.87 -10.24 17.96
N LYS A 99 6.04 -9.57 17.15
CA LYS A 99 4.74 -10.12 16.75
C LYS A 99 4.95 -11.53 16.21
N ASP A 100 4.16 -12.47 16.71
CA ASP A 100 4.18 -13.84 16.23
C ASP A 100 3.82 -13.84 14.74
N PHE A 101 4.81 -14.06 13.88
CA PHE A 101 4.64 -14.12 12.43
C PHE A 101 4.14 -15.50 11.96
N THR A 102 3.77 -16.39 12.89
CA THR A 102 3.14 -17.68 12.60
C THR A 102 1.61 -17.63 12.70
N ASP A 103 1.06 -16.57 13.29
CA ASP A 103 -0.38 -16.33 13.38
C ASP A 103 -0.87 -15.53 12.15
N ASP A 104 -1.40 -16.25 11.16
CA ASP A 104 -1.88 -15.66 9.91
C ASP A 104 -3.07 -14.73 10.11
N GLU A 105 -3.89 -14.97 11.14
CA GLU A 105 -5.04 -14.13 11.44
C GLU A 105 -4.59 -12.75 11.92
N LYS A 106 -3.47 -12.69 12.66
CA LYS A 106 -2.83 -11.42 13.03
C LYS A 106 -2.17 -10.70 11.85
N LEU A 107 -1.76 -11.41 10.81
CA LEU A 107 -1.06 -10.83 9.66
C LEU A 107 -2.00 -10.40 8.53
N PHE A 108 -3.01 -11.21 8.24
CA PHE A 108 -3.84 -11.09 7.04
C PHE A 108 -5.34 -11.03 7.31
N GLY A 109 -5.77 -11.33 8.54
CA GLY A 109 -7.18 -11.42 8.89
C GLY A 109 -7.91 -10.07 8.86
N TYR A 110 -9.21 -10.12 8.60
CA TYR A 110 -10.10 -8.98 8.75
C TYR A 110 -10.58 -8.90 10.19
N LYS A 111 -10.41 -7.74 10.82
CA LYS A 111 -10.93 -7.51 12.16
C LYS A 111 -11.79 -6.26 12.13
N LYS A 112 -13.04 -6.41 12.58
CA LYS A 112 -13.85 -5.26 12.95
C LYS A 112 -13.07 -4.46 14.00
N GLY A 113 -13.06 -3.15 13.85
CA GLY A 113 -12.55 -2.25 14.89
C GLY A 113 -13.59 -1.20 15.26
N ASP A 114 -13.36 -0.54 16.39
CA ASP A 114 -14.34 0.37 17.00
C ASP A 114 -14.65 1.59 16.13
N LYS A 115 -13.66 2.07 15.36
CA LYS A 115 -13.80 3.20 14.42
C LYS A 115 -13.35 2.88 13.00
N PHE A 116 -12.33 2.03 12.86
CA PHE A 116 -11.79 1.55 11.59
C PHE A 116 -11.51 0.07 11.70
N PRO A 117 -11.62 -0.72 10.62
CA PRO A 117 -11.21 -2.12 10.65
C PRO A 117 -9.72 -2.22 11.01
N ALA A 118 -9.39 -3.14 11.91
CA ALA A 118 -8.01 -3.35 12.30
C ALA A 118 -7.25 -4.06 11.16
N SER A 119 -6.34 -3.29 10.57
CA SER A 119 -5.23 -3.69 9.67
C SER A 119 -5.52 -4.81 8.67
N SER A 120 -6.25 -4.52 7.58
CA SER A 120 -6.21 -5.29 6.31
C SER A 120 -7.30 -4.90 5.31
N CYS A 121 -8.42 -4.34 5.79
CA CYS A 121 -9.52 -3.91 4.94
C CYS A 121 -9.84 -2.45 5.27
N ILE A 122 -9.53 -1.52 4.36
CA ILE A 122 -9.84 -0.10 4.53
C ILE A 122 -10.61 0.32 3.30
N LEU A 123 -11.79 0.92 3.50
CA LEU A 123 -12.49 1.56 2.39
C LEU A 123 -11.73 2.83 2.02
N MET A 124 -11.04 2.78 0.89
CA MET A 124 -10.16 3.87 0.45
C MET A 124 -11.03 5.08 0.07
N PRO A 125 -10.84 6.26 0.70
CA PRO A 125 -11.55 7.45 0.27
C PRO A 125 -11.11 7.79 -1.16
N GLU A 126 -12.07 8.20 -1.98
CA GLU A 126 -11.75 8.70 -3.31
C GLU A 126 -10.83 9.92 -3.19
N ASN A 127 -9.81 9.96 -4.03
CA ASN A 127 -8.83 11.02 -4.05
C ASN A 127 -8.49 11.37 -5.50
N VAL A 128 -7.94 12.55 -5.71
CA VAL A 128 -7.55 13.02 -7.04
C VAL A 128 -6.53 12.08 -7.67
N TRP A 129 -6.76 11.71 -8.94
CA TRP A 129 -5.87 10.82 -9.68
C TRP A 129 -4.46 11.42 -9.90
N GLY A 130 -4.35 12.74 -9.83
CA GLY A 130 -3.10 13.45 -10.12
C GLY A 130 -2.74 13.40 -11.62
N PRO A 131 -1.69 14.10 -12.05
CA PRO A 131 -1.41 14.33 -13.47
C PRO A 131 -0.80 13.11 -14.18
N TYR A 132 -0.48 12.04 -13.45
CA TYR A 132 0.29 10.91 -13.96
C TYR A 132 -0.55 9.64 -14.18
N PHE A 133 -1.87 9.72 -14.08
CA PHE A 133 -2.76 8.61 -14.41
C PHE A 133 -2.78 8.33 -15.92
N SER A 134 -3.02 7.07 -16.32
CA SER A 134 -3.47 6.72 -17.66
C SER A 134 -4.39 5.50 -17.56
N ASP A 135 -5.43 5.50 -18.40
CA ASP A 135 -6.37 4.41 -18.61
C ASP A 135 -5.83 3.31 -19.55
N ARG A 136 -4.61 3.48 -20.08
CA ARG A 136 -3.97 2.58 -21.05
C ARG A 136 -2.76 1.83 -20.49
N GLU A 137 -2.63 1.77 -19.17
CA GLU A 137 -1.56 0.99 -18.54
C GLU A 137 -1.70 -0.50 -18.87
N ALA A 138 -0.56 -1.18 -19.01
CA ALA A 138 -0.52 -2.58 -19.43
C ALA A 138 -1.05 -3.53 -18.36
N TYR A 139 -1.72 -4.61 -18.78
CA TYR A 139 -2.15 -5.67 -17.87
C TYR A 139 -0.96 -6.53 -17.42
N ARG A 140 -0.56 -6.41 -16.16
CA ARG A 140 0.60 -7.14 -15.61
C ARG A 140 0.64 -7.13 -14.09
N SER A 141 1.20 -8.18 -13.52
CA SER A 141 1.44 -8.29 -12.07
C SER A 141 2.78 -7.69 -11.65
N ASN A 142 3.86 -7.95 -12.39
CA ASN A 142 5.17 -7.34 -12.10
C ASN A 142 5.30 -6.00 -12.80
N ILE A 143 5.34 -4.93 -12.02
CA ILE A 143 5.47 -3.54 -12.52
C ILE A 143 6.86 -2.96 -12.25
N ARG A 144 7.81 -3.71 -11.68
CA ARG A 144 9.12 -3.16 -11.28
C ARG A 144 9.97 -2.64 -12.43
N GLU A 145 10.00 -3.36 -13.54
CA GLU A 145 10.86 -3.05 -14.71
C GLU A 145 12.32 -2.68 -14.33
N GLY A 146 12.89 -3.37 -13.34
CA GLY A 146 14.28 -3.17 -12.92
C GLY A 146 14.55 -1.96 -12.02
N GLN A 147 13.51 -1.19 -11.63
CA GLN A 147 13.65 -0.10 -10.66
C GLN A 147 14.22 -0.61 -9.33
N GLN A 148 15.23 0.11 -8.81
CA GLN A 148 15.87 -0.21 -7.55
C GLN A 148 15.00 0.25 -6.37
N GLY A 149 14.98 -0.54 -5.30
CA GLY A 149 14.24 -0.22 -4.09
C GLY A 149 13.92 -1.45 -3.25
N ILE A 150 13.17 -1.23 -2.17
CA ILE A 150 12.70 -2.32 -1.31
C ILE A 150 11.57 -3.03 -2.04
N TYR A 151 11.73 -4.31 -2.38
CA TYR A 151 10.65 -5.09 -2.99
C TYR A 151 9.41 -5.05 -2.10
N GLN A 152 8.25 -4.88 -2.73
CA GLN A 152 6.94 -4.95 -2.11
C GLN A 152 5.99 -5.80 -2.96
N ARG A 153 5.25 -6.71 -2.33
CA ARG A 153 4.04 -7.27 -2.94
C ARG A 153 2.84 -6.48 -2.44
N LEU A 154 2.16 -5.80 -3.35
CA LEU A 154 0.94 -5.05 -3.09
C LEU A 154 -0.26 -5.93 -3.41
N ALA A 155 -0.82 -6.56 -2.39
CA ALA A 155 -2.01 -7.39 -2.49
C ALA A 155 -3.25 -6.59 -2.12
N LEU A 156 -4.17 -6.40 -3.06
CA LEU A 156 -5.39 -5.62 -2.89
C LEU A 156 -6.61 -6.55 -2.98
N GLN A 157 -7.62 -6.28 -2.16
CA GLN A 157 -8.93 -6.90 -2.29
C GLN A 157 -9.98 -5.82 -2.50
N ILE A 158 -10.78 -5.97 -3.55
CA ILE A 158 -11.85 -5.05 -3.92
C ILE A 158 -13.18 -5.70 -3.56
N ILE A 159 -13.92 -5.04 -2.68
CA ILE A 159 -15.22 -5.48 -2.17
C ILE A 159 -16.23 -4.37 -2.45
N ASP A 160 -17.40 -4.75 -2.94
CA ASP A 160 -18.56 -3.86 -2.96
C ASP A 160 -19.20 -3.86 -1.56
N VAL A 161 -19.11 -2.72 -0.87
CA VAL A 161 -19.65 -2.55 0.50
C VAL A 161 -21.18 -2.46 0.55
N THR A 162 -21.85 -2.32 -0.59
CA THR A 162 -23.31 -2.34 -0.67
C THR A 162 -23.83 -3.77 -0.66
N THR A 163 -23.16 -4.65 -1.40
CA THR A 163 -23.53 -6.08 -1.51
C THR A 163 -22.74 -6.99 -0.57
N CYS A 164 -21.67 -6.47 0.04
CA CYS A 164 -20.67 -7.22 0.79
C CYS A 164 -20.09 -8.40 0.00
N LYS A 165 -19.97 -8.25 -1.32
CA LYS A 165 -19.42 -9.27 -2.22
C LYS A 165 -18.11 -8.79 -2.84
N PRO A 166 -17.18 -9.71 -3.16
CA PRO A 166 -16.01 -9.35 -3.95
C PRO A 166 -16.44 -8.81 -5.31
N LEU A 167 -15.78 -7.74 -5.74
CA LEU A 167 -16.08 -7.13 -7.03
C LEU A 167 -15.32 -7.88 -8.12
N HIS A 168 -16.04 -8.52 -9.03
CA HIS A 168 -15.48 -9.29 -10.13
C HIS A 168 -15.43 -8.47 -11.43
N GLY A 169 -14.38 -8.68 -12.23
CA GLY A 169 -14.18 -8.07 -13.55
C GLY A 169 -13.71 -6.62 -13.55
N ALA A 170 -13.60 -5.97 -12.39
CA ALA A 170 -13.18 -4.57 -12.32
C ALA A 170 -11.71 -4.43 -12.69
N ARG A 171 -11.38 -3.44 -13.52
CA ARG A 171 -10.00 -3.05 -13.80
C ARG A 171 -9.47 -2.25 -12.61
N VAL A 172 -8.31 -2.64 -12.10
CA VAL A 172 -7.56 -1.95 -11.05
C VAL A 172 -6.22 -1.52 -11.62
N ASP A 173 -5.98 -0.22 -11.64
CA ASP A 173 -4.69 0.35 -12.04
C ASP A 173 -3.92 0.80 -10.81
N VAL A 174 -2.61 0.58 -10.84
CA VAL A 174 -1.66 1.00 -9.81
C VAL A 174 -0.56 1.81 -10.49
N TRP A 175 -0.21 2.96 -9.90
CA TRP A 175 0.95 3.74 -10.30
C TRP A 175 1.59 4.42 -9.09
N HIS A 176 2.92 4.54 -9.10
CA HIS A 176 3.63 5.29 -8.07
C HIS A 176 5.03 5.71 -8.54
N THR A 177 5.71 6.47 -7.70
CA THR A 177 7.10 6.88 -7.90
C THR A 177 8.08 5.74 -7.65
N ASN A 178 9.28 5.84 -8.22
CA ASN A 178 10.41 5.02 -7.80
C ASN A 178 10.88 5.40 -6.37
N ALA A 179 11.90 4.71 -5.86
CA ALA A 179 12.43 4.94 -4.51
C ALA A 179 12.96 6.37 -4.28
N GLU A 180 13.23 7.13 -5.35
CA GLU A 180 13.74 8.50 -5.33
C GLU A 180 12.64 9.56 -5.50
N GLY A 181 11.37 9.16 -5.67
CA GLY A 181 10.25 10.09 -5.79
C GLY A 181 9.95 10.56 -7.22
N VAL A 182 10.44 9.85 -8.24
CA VAL A 182 10.21 10.20 -9.66
C VAL A 182 9.16 9.26 -10.26
N TYR A 183 8.24 9.78 -11.09
CA TYR A 183 7.31 8.98 -11.90
C TYR A 183 7.91 8.65 -13.27
N ALA A 184 7.59 7.47 -13.81
CA ALA A 184 7.99 7.05 -15.16
C ALA A 184 7.66 8.11 -16.24
N LYS A 185 6.46 8.70 -16.14
CA LYS A 185 5.98 9.74 -17.06
C LYS A 185 6.78 11.04 -17.03
N GLN A 186 7.55 11.32 -15.97
CA GLN A 186 8.45 12.47 -15.92
C GLN A 186 9.76 12.23 -16.68
N VAL A 187 10.13 10.96 -16.89
CA VAL A 187 11.36 10.54 -17.58
C VAL A 187 11.08 10.13 -19.02
N ARG A 188 9.81 9.84 -19.36
CA ARG A 188 9.37 9.53 -20.72
C ARG A 188 9.71 10.68 -21.67
N ASN A 189 10.55 10.40 -22.67
CA ASN A 189 10.75 11.25 -23.84
C ASN A 189 10.03 10.64 -25.06
N GLU A 190 9.95 11.37 -26.18
CA GLU A 190 9.26 10.90 -27.39
C GLU A 190 9.83 9.59 -27.98
N SER A 191 11.02 9.18 -27.55
CA SER A 191 11.76 8.04 -28.09
C SER A 191 11.76 6.79 -27.19
N ASN A 192 11.35 6.89 -25.92
CA ASN A 192 11.36 5.79 -24.96
C ASN A 192 10.02 5.67 -24.24
N ASP A 193 9.29 4.60 -24.51
CA ASP A 193 8.11 4.20 -23.75
C ASP A 193 8.53 3.63 -22.39
N VAL A 194 8.59 4.52 -21.39
CA VAL A 194 8.95 4.19 -20.01
C VAL A 194 7.66 3.99 -19.21
N HIS A 195 7.43 2.77 -18.72
CA HIS A 195 6.20 2.39 -18.01
C HIS A 195 6.44 1.76 -16.64
N TRP A 196 7.66 1.79 -16.12
CA TRP A 196 7.94 1.21 -14.81
C TRP A 196 7.02 1.74 -13.70
N LEU A 197 6.70 0.88 -12.75
CA LEU A 197 5.86 1.13 -11.59
C LEU A 197 4.44 1.60 -11.93
N THR A 198 3.97 1.27 -13.13
CA THR A 198 2.57 1.38 -13.56
C THR A 198 2.05 0.01 -14.01
N GLY A 199 0.76 -0.27 -13.81
CA GLY A 199 0.14 -1.47 -14.37
C GLY A 199 -1.32 -1.62 -13.99
N ALA A 200 -2.00 -2.50 -14.72
CA ALA A 200 -3.40 -2.82 -14.52
C ALA A 200 -3.60 -4.32 -14.29
N GLN A 201 -4.63 -4.68 -13.53
CA GLN A 201 -5.12 -6.05 -13.40
C GLN A 201 -6.65 -6.06 -13.29
N SER A 202 -7.28 -7.13 -13.74
CA SER A 202 -8.72 -7.34 -13.50
C SER A 202 -8.92 -8.11 -12.21
N THR A 203 -9.89 -7.72 -11.40
CA THR A 203 -10.30 -8.47 -10.22
C THR A 203 -11.00 -9.76 -10.65
N LEU A 204 -10.27 -10.87 -10.67
CA LEU A 204 -10.85 -12.16 -11.02
C LEU A 204 -11.49 -12.78 -9.77
N ASP A 205 -10.93 -13.86 -9.25
CA ASP A 205 -11.51 -14.55 -8.10
C ASP A 205 -11.35 -13.72 -6.81
N TRP A 206 -12.40 -13.73 -5.99
CA TRP A 206 -12.43 -13.13 -4.65
C TRP A 206 -12.11 -11.63 -4.58
N GLY A 207 -12.20 -10.93 -5.72
CA GLY A 207 -11.93 -9.51 -5.81
C GLY A 207 -10.43 -9.17 -5.68
N LEU A 208 -9.53 -10.13 -5.94
CA LEU A 208 -8.09 -9.96 -5.69
C LEU A 208 -7.34 -9.44 -6.91
N VAL A 209 -6.36 -8.57 -6.65
CA VAL A 209 -5.27 -8.22 -7.58
C VAL A 209 -3.97 -8.07 -6.80
N ASP A 210 -2.88 -8.57 -7.37
CA ASP A 210 -1.57 -8.59 -6.71
C ASP A 210 -0.48 -8.02 -7.61
N PHE A 211 0.18 -6.94 -7.17
CA PHE A 211 1.28 -6.35 -7.90
C PHE A 211 2.62 -6.63 -7.22
N ASP A 212 3.60 -7.07 -8.00
CA ASP A 212 4.99 -7.11 -7.56
C ASP A 212 5.68 -5.79 -7.95
N THR A 213 6.03 -5.01 -6.94
CA THR A 213 6.54 -3.64 -7.08
C THR A 213 7.69 -3.35 -6.09
N ILE A 214 8.03 -2.07 -5.90
CA ILE A 214 8.92 -1.57 -4.86
C ILE A 214 8.19 -0.55 -3.96
N PHE A 215 8.69 -0.35 -2.74
CA PHE A 215 8.22 0.69 -1.85
C PHE A 215 8.53 2.10 -2.44
N PRO A 216 7.54 2.99 -2.58
CA PRO A 216 7.74 4.27 -3.25
C PRO A 216 8.57 5.26 -2.42
N GLY A 217 9.28 6.14 -3.12
CA GLY A 217 9.92 7.32 -2.55
C GLY A 217 8.94 8.46 -2.35
N HIS A 218 9.24 9.37 -1.42
CA HIS A 218 8.51 10.63 -1.27
C HIS A 218 8.97 11.65 -2.31
N TYR A 219 8.14 12.67 -2.57
CA TYR A 219 8.52 13.83 -3.37
C TYR A 219 7.94 15.10 -2.77
N THR A 220 8.49 16.24 -3.15
CA THR A 220 8.16 17.53 -2.53
C THR A 220 6.66 17.78 -2.50
N GLY A 221 6.15 18.08 -1.31
CA GLY A 221 4.73 18.38 -1.09
C GLY A 221 3.82 17.14 -1.00
N ARG A 222 4.36 15.92 -0.92
CA ARG A 222 3.56 14.69 -0.78
C ARG A 222 4.22 13.66 0.14
N ASN A 223 3.43 12.99 0.98
CA ASN A 223 3.88 11.82 1.72
C ASN A 223 4.16 10.64 0.77
N VAL A 224 4.83 9.59 1.25
CA VAL A 224 4.96 8.33 0.50
C VAL A 224 3.58 7.73 0.23
N HIS A 225 3.27 7.41 -1.02
CA HIS A 225 1.98 6.83 -1.40
C HIS A 225 2.06 6.01 -2.68
N THR A 226 1.09 5.10 -2.83
CA THR A 226 0.79 4.41 -4.08
C THR A 226 -0.60 4.82 -4.53
N HIS A 227 -0.74 5.19 -5.79
CA HIS A 227 -2.05 5.44 -6.35
C HIS A 227 -2.70 4.13 -6.79
N VAL A 228 -4.02 4.06 -6.58
CA VAL A 228 -4.87 2.96 -7.02
C VAL A 228 -6.14 3.57 -7.61
N SER A 229 -6.53 3.14 -8.80
CA SER A 229 -7.84 3.44 -9.38
C SER A 229 -8.59 2.16 -9.68
N ARG A 230 -9.92 2.29 -9.76
CA ARG A 230 -10.81 1.21 -10.17
C ARG A 230 -11.73 1.73 -11.26
N SER A 231 -11.82 1.02 -12.38
CA SER A 231 -12.79 1.24 -13.45
C SER A 231 -13.62 -0.02 -13.72
N SER A 232 -14.81 0.17 -14.28
CA SER A 232 -15.76 -0.89 -14.66
C SER A 232 -15.64 -1.23 -16.14
#